data_AF-A0A815X4U8-F1
#
_entry.id   AF-A0A815X4U8-F1
#
_cell.length_a   1.000
_cell.length_b   1.000
_cell.length_c   1.000
_cell.angle_alpha   90.00
_cell.angle_beta   90.00
_cell.angle_gamma   90.00
#
_symmetry.space_group_name_H-M   'P 1'
#
loop_
_entity.id
_entity.type
_entity.pdbx_description
1 polymer ?
#
loop_
_entity_poly.entity_id
_entity_poly.type
_entity_poly.pdbx_seq_one_letter_code
_entity_poly.pdbx_strand_id
1 'polypeptide(L)'
;MYTPTTAISKFLDKLIRPLFDKHARATTIIDGVDLIRRLQKYSSRGYLKPTTLLCSFDITDLYTMLPQEESLNTVMEFLHYYGYQKVQSIPFDTIRKLGRIVLTENVFIYEKKFYKQIIGGAMGSAFTLTLANIFMWKWEKELVRRQVASNEIYGRYIDDIFFTSNQSLDVVNQMLDEANHYHPNIKLVRQIGKSLPFLDVFVENKNGIIATSVYHKEAAETYVVPFQSDHPRHTFKNIIDTALTRAVRYSSTLQTFNQERRYIKLMLLYNGYPPRFIYAIFKAFLGIHMPSLSSTVMSWIEYEKQYFQIRTSRLKQPTSDEQRSQNRISTITDESTEEQGKDKLTANKQQKQDKWNKCLIIHYTHEQRLASYKRDIHQRWDGIFK
;
A
#
# COMPACT_ATOMS: atom_id res chain seq x y z
N MET A 1 -17.50 -19.20 1.21
CA MET A 1 -17.92 -19.67 2.54
C MET A 1 -17.69 -18.51 3.51
N TYR A 2 -18.73 -17.96 4.13
CA TYR A 2 -18.56 -16.90 5.13
C TYR A 2 -18.33 -17.55 6.49
N THR A 3 -17.24 -17.19 7.18
CA THR A 3 -17.01 -17.65 8.55
C THR A 3 -18.13 -17.09 9.46
N PRO A 4 -18.64 -17.83 10.45
CA PRO A 4 -19.71 -17.35 11.34
C PRO A 4 -19.39 -16.02 12.02
N THR A 5 -18.11 -15.74 12.24
CA THR A 5 -17.60 -14.53 12.90
C THR A 5 -17.39 -13.34 11.95
N THR A 6 -17.63 -13.46 10.63
CA THR A 6 -17.36 -12.38 9.66
C THR A 6 -18.11 -11.09 9.99
N ALA A 7 -19.37 -11.20 10.43
CA ALA A 7 -20.18 -10.02 10.77
C ALA A 7 -19.63 -9.30 12.00
N ILE A 8 -19.27 -10.05 13.04
CA ILE A 8 -18.66 -9.52 14.27
C ILE A 8 -17.30 -8.89 13.95
N SER A 9 -16.47 -9.56 13.16
CA SER A 9 -15.16 -9.04 12.72
C SER A 9 -15.30 -7.71 11.98
N LYS A 10 -16.22 -7.61 11.01
CA LYS A 10 -16.48 -6.34 10.29
C LYS A 10 -17.05 -5.25 11.21
N PHE A 11 -17.87 -5.63 12.19
CA PHE A 11 -18.43 -4.69 13.15
C PHE A 11 -17.35 -4.09 14.05
N LEU A 12 -16.50 -4.93 14.64
CA LEU A 12 -15.39 -4.47 15.49
C LEU A 12 -14.36 -3.65 14.71
N ASP A 13 -14.07 -4.05 13.47
CA ASP A 13 -13.19 -3.27 12.59
C ASP A 13 -13.75 -1.86 12.34
N LYS A 14 -15.02 -1.75 11.94
CA LYS A 14 -15.68 -0.44 11.75
C LYS A 14 -15.70 0.41 13.01
N LEU A 15 -15.84 -0.22 14.17
CA LEU A 15 -15.89 0.45 15.47
C LEU A 15 -14.53 1.02 15.89
N ILE A 16 -13.46 0.25 15.70
CA ILE A 16 -12.14 0.52 16.30
C ILE A 16 -11.15 1.10 15.29
N ARG A 17 -11.17 0.65 14.03
CA ARG A 17 -10.21 1.07 13.01
C ARG A 17 -10.16 2.58 12.82
N PRO A 18 -11.30 3.31 12.79
CA PRO A 18 -11.26 4.77 12.66
C PRO A 18 -10.52 5.45 13.81
N LEU A 19 -10.68 4.96 15.05
CA LEU A 19 -9.99 5.50 16.23
C LEU A 19 -8.47 5.27 16.13
N PHE A 20 -8.08 4.08 15.67
CA PHE A 20 -6.68 3.79 15.37
C PHE A 20 -6.13 4.71 14.29
N ASP A 21 -6.79 4.82 13.14
CA ASP A 21 -6.36 5.65 12.02
C ASP A 21 -6.20 7.13 12.45
N LYS A 22 -7.09 7.63 13.32
CA LYS A 22 -7.01 8.98 13.89
C LYS A 22 -5.73 9.19 14.71
N HIS A 23 -5.43 8.28 15.63
CA HIS A 23 -4.33 8.46 16.59
C HIS A 23 -2.96 8.02 16.05
N ALA A 24 -2.93 7.09 15.10
CA ALA A 24 -1.71 6.55 14.51
C ALA A 24 -1.30 7.22 13.19
N ARG A 25 -2.03 8.22 12.69
CA ARG A 25 -1.74 8.84 11.36
C ARG A 25 -0.29 9.31 11.20
N ALA A 26 0.32 9.83 12.27
CA ALA A 26 1.70 10.31 12.26
C ALA A 26 2.70 9.18 11.98
N THR A 27 2.45 7.97 12.50
CA THR A 27 3.32 6.79 12.33
C THR A 27 2.89 5.87 11.19
N THR A 28 1.71 6.05 10.62
CA THR A 28 1.22 5.24 9.48
C THR A 28 1.60 5.83 8.13
N ILE A 29 2.30 5.05 7.31
CA ILE A 29 2.45 5.30 5.86
C ILE A 29 1.23 4.72 5.16
N ILE A 30 0.59 5.52 4.31
CA ILE A 30 -0.60 5.09 3.56
C ILE A 30 -0.23 4.38 2.26
N ASP A 31 0.78 4.90 1.56
CA ASP A 31 1.28 4.37 0.29
C ASP A 31 2.66 4.99 -0.03
N GLY A 32 3.23 4.61 -1.18
CA GLY A 32 4.50 5.17 -1.65
C GLY A 32 4.46 6.68 -1.90
N VAL A 33 3.29 7.27 -2.19
CA VAL A 33 3.16 8.73 -2.36
C VAL A 33 3.31 9.43 -1.01
N ASP A 34 2.66 8.93 0.04
CA ASP A 34 2.82 9.45 1.41
C ASP A 34 4.29 9.38 1.86
N LEU A 35 4.97 8.26 1.58
CA LEU A 35 6.41 8.13 1.86
C LEU A 35 7.25 9.18 1.12
N ILE A 36 7.04 9.36 -0.19
CA ILE A 36 7.80 10.34 -0.98
C ILE A 36 7.59 11.75 -0.43
N ARG A 37 6.36 12.13 -0.05
CA ARG A 37 6.08 13.44 0.56
C ARG A 37 6.79 13.60 1.91
N ARG A 38 6.83 12.56 2.74
CA ARG A 38 7.58 12.56 4.02
C ARG A 38 9.07 12.75 3.79
N LEU A 39 9.67 12.04 2.84
CA LEU A 39 11.08 12.17 2.44
C LEU A 39 11.40 13.57 1.91
N GLN A 40 10.54 14.14 1.07
CA GLN A 40 10.71 15.51 0.56
C GLN A 40 10.70 16.54 1.69
N LYS A 41 9.79 16.39 2.65
CA LYS A 41 9.69 17.27 3.83
C LYS A 41 10.89 17.13 4.76
N TYR A 42 11.40 15.92 4.93
CA TYR A 42 12.60 15.65 5.74
C TYR A 42 13.85 16.26 5.09
N SER A 43 13.99 16.10 3.77
CA SER A 43 15.07 16.72 3.00
C SER A 43 15.00 18.24 3.01
N SER A 44 13.82 18.84 2.81
CA SER A 44 13.66 20.30 2.78
C SER A 44 13.91 20.99 4.13
N ARG A 45 13.83 20.24 5.23
CA ARG A 45 14.20 20.69 6.58
C ARG A 45 15.70 20.58 6.88
N GLY A 46 16.50 20.09 5.94
CA GLY A 46 17.94 19.93 6.11
C GLY A 46 18.35 18.74 7.00
N TYR A 47 17.43 17.81 7.27
CA TYR A 47 17.73 16.65 8.13
C TYR A 47 18.46 15.53 7.38
N LEU A 48 18.28 15.47 6.05
CA LEU A 48 18.93 14.47 5.21
C LEU A 48 20.41 14.84 4.96
N LYS A 49 21.30 14.05 5.55
CA LYS A 49 22.75 14.10 5.34
C LYS A 49 23.20 13.08 4.28
N PRO A 50 24.38 13.27 3.66
CA PRO A 50 25.04 12.22 2.86
C PRO A 50 25.21 10.90 3.62
N THR A 51 25.41 10.98 4.93
CA THR A 51 25.57 9.82 5.83
C THR A 51 24.27 9.22 6.35
N THR A 52 23.09 9.81 6.07
CA THR A 52 21.79 9.24 6.46
C THR A 52 21.60 7.84 5.88
N LEU A 53 21.29 6.88 6.74
CA LEU A 53 20.89 5.52 6.40
C LEU A 53 19.38 5.47 6.20
N LEU A 54 18.97 4.71 5.19
CA LEU A 54 17.60 4.26 5.00
C LEU A 54 17.50 2.87 5.62
N CYS A 55 16.45 2.65 6.39
CA CYS A 55 16.20 1.38 7.05
C CYS A 55 14.78 0.94 6.73
N SER A 56 14.64 -0.27 6.21
CA SER A 56 13.36 -0.95 6.12
C SER A 56 13.43 -2.27 6.88
N PHE A 57 12.33 -2.67 7.49
CA PHE A 57 12.21 -4.00 8.04
C PHE A 57 10.77 -4.46 8.03
N ASP A 58 10.59 -5.75 7.82
CA ASP A 58 9.30 -6.43 7.79
C ASP A 58 9.09 -7.25 9.06
N ILE A 59 7.83 -7.35 9.50
CA ILE A 59 7.43 -8.22 10.61
C ILE A 59 6.97 -9.57 10.05
N THR A 60 7.78 -10.60 10.29
CA THR A 60 7.46 -11.95 9.83
C THR A 60 6.18 -12.47 10.49
N ASP A 61 5.26 -13.00 9.66
CA ASP A 61 4.06 -13.72 10.11
C ASP A 61 3.18 -12.92 11.09
N LEU A 62 3.13 -11.59 10.95
CA LEU A 62 2.47 -10.69 11.90
C LEU A 62 1.09 -11.20 12.33
N TYR A 63 0.20 -11.50 11.37
CA TYR A 63 -1.17 -11.92 11.67
C TYR A 63 -1.29 -13.30 12.30
N THR A 64 -0.46 -14.25 11.87
CA THR A 64 -0.51 -15.65 12.29
C THR A 64 0.18 -15.86 13.63
N MET A 65 1.03 -14.92 14.06
CA MET A 65 1.79 -14.99 15.31
C MET A 65 1.28 -14.07 16.43
N LEU A 66 0.21 -13.29 16.20
CA LEU A 66 -0.37 -12.44 17.25
C LEU A 66 -0.79 -13.26 18.48
N PRO A 67 -0.29 -12.95 19.68
CA PRO A 67 -0.81 -13.53 20.92
C PRO A 67 -2.23 -13.02 21.17
N GLN A 68 -3.23 -13.89 21.05
CA GLN A 68 -4.66 -13.50 20.97
C GLN A 68 -5.12 -12.68 22.19
N GLU A 69 -4.89 -13.18 23.40
CA GLU A 69 -5.32 -12.50 24.65
C GLU A 69 -4.57 -11.20 24.89
N GLU A 70 -3.26 -11.21 24.69
CA GLU A 70 -2.43 -10.01 24.82
C GLU A 70 -2.82 -8.94 23.79
N SER A 71 -3.15 -9.35 22.56
CA SER A 71 -3.61 -8.44 21.52
C SER A 71 -4.94 -7.79 21.92
N LEU A 72 -5.89 -8.55 22.47
CA LEU A 72 -7.15 -8.00 22.99
C LEU A 72 -6.91 -7.03 24.14
N ASN A 73 -6.02 -7.37 25.07
CA ASN A 73 -5.63 -6.46 26.16
C ASN A 73 -5.00 -5.17 25.61
N THR A 74 -4.16 -5.28 24.58
CA THR A 74 -3.52 -4.14 23.93
C THR A 74 -4.56 -3.21 23.28
N VAL A 75 -5.67 -3.72 22.74
CA VAL A 75 -6.78 -2.88 22.27
C VAL A 75 -7.41 -2.10 23.43
N MET A 76 -7.63 -2.76 24.57
CA MET A 76 -8.20 -2.09 25.74
C MET A 76 -7.24 -1.01 26.29
N GLU A 77 -5.95 -1.32 26.37
CA GLU A 77 -4.90 -0.36 26.74
C GLU A 77 -4.85 0.84 25.79
N PHE A 78 -4.90 0.60 24.48
CA PHE A 78 -4.95 1.65 23.47
C PHE A 78 -6.15 2.58 23.69
N LEU A 79 -7.34 2.01 23.86
CA LEU A 79 -8.56 2.80 24.07
C LEU A 79 -8.50 3.60 25.38
N HIS A 80 -8.03 3.00 26.48
CA HIS A 80 -7.84 3.72 27.75
C HIS A 80 -6.78 4.83 27.63
N TYR A 81 -5.67 4.57 26.96
CA TYR A 81 -4.58 5.54 26.79
C TYR A 81 -5.05 6.84 26.13
N TYR A 82 -6.00 6.75 25.19
CA TYR A 82 -6.61 7.90 24.53
C TYR A 82 -7.90 8.40 25.20
N GLY A 83 -8.17 7.97 26.43
CA GLY A 83 -9.25 8.50 27.27
C GLY A 83 -10.65 7.95 26.97
N TYR A 84 -10.77 6.91 26.15
CA TYR A 84 -12.08 6.29 25.89
C TYR A 84 -12.52 5.46 27.12
N GLN A 85 -13.81 5.57 27.46
CA GLN A 85 -14.46 4.72 28.49
C GLN A 85 -15.38 3.66 27.86
N LYS A 86 -15.90 3.97 26.67
CA LYS A 86 -16.73 3.13 25.81
C LYS A 86 -16.56 3.61 24.36
N VAL A 87 -16.84 2.76 23.38
CA VAL A 87 -16.79 3.15 21.95
C VAL A 87 -18.20 3.04 21.37
N GLN A 88 -18.76 4.15 20.86
CA GLN A 88 -20.15 4.22 20.37
C GLN A 88 -21.16 3.57 21.34
N SER A 89 -21.06 3.91 22.63
CA SER A 89 -21.86 3.33 23.72
C SER A 89 -21.63 1.84 24.03
N ILE A 90 -20.68 1.18 23.39
CA ILE A 90 -20.34 -0.22 23.65
C ILE A 90 -19.26 -0.30 24.74
N PRO A 91 -19.51 -1.02 25.84
CA PRO A 91 -18.52 -1.23 26.89
C PRO A 91 -17.31 -2.03 26.37
N PHE A 92 -16.13 -1.75 26.91
CA PHE A 92 -14.88 -2.43 26.55
C PHE A 92 -14.96 -3.94 26.78
N ASP A 93 -15.66 -4.35 27.83
CA ASP A 93 -15.84 -5.76 28.15
C ASP A 93 -16.64 -6.51 27.06
N THR A 94 -17.61 -5.84 26.44
CA THR A 94 -18.35 -6.37 25.29
C THR A 94 -17.45 -6.44 24.05
N ILE A 95 -16.67 -5.37 23.78
CA ILE A 95 -15.71 -5.35 22.67
C ILE A 95 -14.71 -6.51 22.80
N ARG A 96 -14.15 -6.70 23.99
CA ARG A 96 -13.20 -7.78 24.30
C ARG A 96 -13.83 -9.17 24.10
N LYS A 97 -15.05 -9.39 24.60
CA LYS A 97 -15.78 -10.67 24.41
C LYS A 97 -16.04 -10.97 22.93
N LEU A 98 -16.51 -9.98 22.18
CA LEU A 98 -16.73 -10.12 20.73
C LEU A 98 -15.41 -10.39 19.99
N GLY A 99 -14.34 -9.67 20.34
CA GLY A 99 -13.02 -9.87 19.75
C GLY A 99 -12.47 -11.27 20.03
N ARG A 100 -12.66 -11.77 21.25
CA ARG A 100 -12.30 -13.14 21.63
C ARG A 100 -13.03 -14.16 20.77
N ILE A 101 -14.35 -14.02 20.59
CA ILE A 101 -15.12 -14.92 19.71
C ILE A 101 -14.56 -14.92 18.29
N VAL A 102 -14.19 -13.75 17.74
CA VAL A 102 -13.60 -13.66 16.39
C VAL A 102 -12.27 -14.41 16.28
N LEU A 103 -11.43 -14.38 17.32
CA LEU A 103 -10.12 -15.02 17.33
C LEU A 103 -10.17 -16.50 17.65
N THR A 104 -11.00 -16.90 18.63
CA THR A 104 -11.07 -18.28 19.09
C THR A 104 -11.96 -19.14 18.21
N GLU A 105 -13.08 -18.62 17.71
CA GLU A 105 -14.01 -19.41 16.88
C GLU A 105 -13.64 -19.41 15.39
N ASN A 106 -12.33 -19.40 15.11
CA ASN A 106 -11.80 -19.62 13.78
C ASN A 106 -11.46 -21.10 13.56
N VAL A 107 -12.38 -21.79 12.89
CA VAL A 107 -12.27 -23.20 12.50
C VAL A 107 -12.28 -23.31 10.98
N PHE A 108 -11.36 -24.09 10.43
CA PHE A 108 -11.27 -24.35 8.99
C PHE A 108 -11.04 -25.82 8.71
N ILE A 109 -11.34 -26.24 7.48
CA ILE A 109 -11.12 -27.60 7.00
C ILE A 109 -9.95 -27.60 6.04
N TYR A 110 -8.97 -28.47 6.29
CA TYR A 110 -7.87 -28.74 5.37
C TYR A 110 -7.67 -30.26 5.29
N GLU A 111 -7.53 -30.80 4.09
CA GLU A 111 -7.40 -32.25 3.86
C GLU A 111 -8.46 -33.10 4.61
N LYS A 112 -9.72 -32.66 4.58
CA LYS A 112 -10.87 -33.30 5.26
C LYS A 112 -10.75 -33.38 6.80
N LYS A 113 -9.80 -32.66 7.41
CA LYS A 113 -9.66 -32.53 8.87
C LYS A 113 -10.05 -31.12 9.32
N PHE A 114 -10.66 -31.04 10.50
CA PHE A 114 -10.99 -29.78 11.14
C PHE A 114 -9.79 -29.26 11.94
N TYR A 115 -9.46 -27.99 11.77
CA TYR A 115 -8.41 -27.30 12.51
C TYR A 115 -8.97 -26.06 13.18
N LYS A 116 -8.51 -25.78 14.39
CA LYS A 116 -8.81 -24.55 15.13
C LYS A 116 -7.52 -23.74 15.22
N GLN A 117 -7.59 -22.46 14.85
CA GLN A 117 -6.44 -21.57 15.00
C GLN A 117 -6.26 -21.20 16.48
N ILE A 118 -5.12 -21.56 17.06
CA ILE A 118 -4.81 -21.35 18.49
C ILE A 118 -3.96 -20.11 18.77
N ILE A 119 -3.32 -19.55 17.73
CA ILE A 119 -2.48 -18.35 17.78
C ILE A 119 -2.72 -17.52 16.52
N GLY A 120 -2.58 -16.20 16.63
CA GLY A 120 -2.86 -15.29 15.54
C GLY A 120 -4.36 -15.08 15.30
N GLY A 121 -4.69 -14.46 14.18
CA GLY A 121 -6.04 -14.38 13.66
C GLY A 121 -6.15 -14.86 12.22
N ALA A 122 -7.39 -15.03 11.75
CA ALA A 122 -7.65 -15.47 10.39
C ALA A 122 -7.12 -14.43 9.40
N MET A 123 -6.32 -14.86 8.42
CA MET A 123 -6.00 -14.00 7.28
C MET A 123 -7.28 -13.60 6.56
N GLY A 124 -7.44 -12.30 6.27
CA GLY A 124 -8.65 -11.75 5.66
C GLY A 124 -9.79 -11.40 6.65
N SER A 125 -9.63 -11.67 7.94
CA SER A 125 -10.52 -11.11 8.97
C SER A 125 -10.25 -9.61 9.14
N ALA A 126 -11.28 -8.79 8.96
CA ALA A 126 -11.19 -7.34 9.08
C ALA A 126 -10.69 -6.91 10.47
N PHE A 127 -11.24 -7.49 11.54
CA PHE A 127 -10.81 -7.19 12.90
C PHE A 127 -9.37 -7.60 13.17
N THR A 128 -8.88 -8.70 12.58
CA THR A 128 -7.49 -9.16 12.75
C THR A 128 -6.50 -8.13 12.20
N LEU A 129 -6.83 -7.45 11.10
CA LEU A 129 -6.02 -6.33 10.59
C LEU A 129 -5.93 -5.19 11.60
N THR A 130 -7.05 -4.78 12.18
CA THR A 130 -7.10 -3.70 13.17
C THR A 130 -6.38 -4.07 14.46
N LEU A 131 -6.55 -5.32 14.91
CA LEU A 131 -5.87 -5.90 16.05
C LEU A 131 -4.34 -5.88 15.88
N ALA A 132 -3.84 -6.34 14.74
CA ALA A 132 -2.41 -6.32 14.41
C ALA A 132 -1.83 -4.91 14.46
N ASN A 133 -2.54 -3.95 13.86
CA ASN A 133 -2.10 -2.57 13.83
C ASN A 133 -2.00 -1.94 15.22
N ILE A 134 -2.94 -2.25 16.12
CA ILE A 134 -2.93 -1.76 17.51
C ILE A 134 -1.87 -2.48 18.34
N PHE A 135 -1.67 -3.78 18.14
CA PHE A 135 -0.57 -4.52 18.76
C PHE A 135 0.78 -3.89 18.40
N MET A 136 0.98 -3.60 17.11
CA MET A 136 2.18 -2.92 16.63
C MET A 136 2.32 -1.51 17.17
N TRP A 137 1.23 -0.76 17.39
CA TRP A 137 1.29 0.55 18.06
C TRP A 137 1.91 0.47 19.46
N LYS A 138 1.67 -0.60 20.22
CA LYS A 138 2.30 -0.80 21.53
C LYS A 138 3.77 -1.20 21.38
N TRP A 139 4.05 -2.17 20.49
CA TRP A 139 5.41 -2.66 20.26
C TRP A 139 6.36 -1.58 19.73
N GLU A 140 5.88 -0.71 18.84
CA GLU A 140 6.71 0.28 18.14
C GLU A 140 7.00 1.56 18.95
N LYS A 141 6.42 1.72 20.15
CA LYS A 141 6.49 2.97 20.92
C LYS A 141 7.91 3.51 21.10
N GLU A 142 8.85 2.65 21.48
CA GLU A 142 10.21 3.07 21.75
C GLU A 142 10.97 3.45 20.47
N LEU A 143 10.75 2.71 19.37
CA LEU A 143 11.32 3.07 18.07
C LEU A 143 10.81 4.44 17.61
N VAL A 144 9.49 4.65 17.67
CA VAL A 144 8.86 5.93 17.32
C VAL A 144 9.43 7.06 18.18
N ARG A 145 9.54 6.86 19.49
CA ARG A 145 10.08 7.86 20.42
C ARG A 145 11.51 8.26 20.05
N ARG A 146 12.38 7.29 19.75
CA ARG A 146 13.78 7.55 19.32
C ARG A 146 13.84 8.32 18.00
N GLN A 147 13.00 7.97 17.02
CA GLN A 147 12.98 8.67 15.73
C GLN A 147 12.47 10.11 15.87
N VAL A 148 11.39 10.33 16.63
CA VAL A 148 10.86 11.67 16.89
C VAL A 148 11.89 12.55 17.60
N ALA A 149 12.59 12.02 18.60
CA ALA A 149 13.63 12.75 19.32
C ALA A 149 14.81 13.16 18.41
N SER A 150 15.08 12.38 17.36
CA SER A 150 16.19 12.60 16.43
C SER A 150 15.77 13.34 15.15
N ASN A 151 14.51 13.80 15.06
CA ASN A 151 13.90 14.38 13.85
C ASN A 151 13.94 13.46 12.62
N GLU A 152 14.01 12.16 12.83
CA GLU A 152 14.05 11.14 11.78
C GLU A 152 12.63 10.75 11.34
N ILE A 153 12.52 10.20 10.12
CA ILE A 153 11.26 9.62 9.65
C ILE A 153 11.05 8.30 10.37
N TYR A 154 9.84 8.08 10.86
CA TYR A 154 9.31 6.74 11.13
C TYR A 154 7.98 6.58 10.38
N GLY A 155 7.75 5.40 9.83
CA GLY A 155 6.50 5.10 9.17
C GLY A 155 6.29 3.60 8.99
N ARG A 156 5.08 3.13 9.24
CA ARG A 156 4.68 1.73 9.06
C ARG A 156 3.53 1.63 8.07
N TYR A 157 3.66 0.73 7.10
CA TYR A 157 2.58 0.25 6.25
C TYR A 157 2.30 -1.20 6.64
N ILE A 158 1.29 -1.42 7.48
CA ILE A 158 0.93 -2.76 7.96
C ILE A 158 2.10 -3.45 8.69
N ASP A 159 2.80 -4.36 8.03
CA ASP A 159 3.95 -5.17 8.44
C ASP A 159 5.29 -4.58 7.97
N ASP A 160 5.29 -3.82 6.87
CA ASP A 160 6.44 -3.10 6.35
C ASP A 160 6.71 -1.81 7.16
N ILE A 161 7.92 -1.65 7.71
CA ILE A 161 8.35 -0.46 8.45
C ILE A 161 9.51 0.22 7.74
N PHE A 162 9.48 1.55 7.70
CA PHE A 162 10.52 2.42 7.14
C PHE A 162 10.92 3.48 8.16
N PHE A 163 12.23 3.69 8.32
CA PHE A 163 12.75 4.85 9.03
C PHE A 163 14.09 5.33 8.47
N THR A 164 14.45 6.57 8.77
CA THR A 164 15.75 7.14 8.44
C THR A 164 16.62 7.23 9.69
N SER A 165 17.95 7.20 9.55
CA SER A 165 18.84 7.40 10.68
C SER A 165 20.14 8.08 10.27
N ASN A 166 20.49 9.16 10.96
CA ASN A 166 21.80 9.79 10.88
C ASN A 166 22.86 9.17 11.80
N GLN A 167 22.52 8.10 12.53
CA GLN A 167 23.47 7.37 13.40
C GLN A 167 24.32 6.37 12.60
N SER A 168 25.35 5.80 13.23
CA SER A 168 26.17 4.77 12.60
C SER A 168 25.37 3.48 12.40
N LEU A 169 25.82 2.66 11.45
CA LEU A 169 25.20 1.37 11.14
C LEU A 169 25.13 0.47 12.38
N ASP A 170 26.16 0.48 13.23
CA ASP A 170 26.22 -0.34 14.45
C ASP A 170 25.12 0.03 15.44
N VAL A 171 24.91 1.33 15.67
CA VAL A 171 23.86 1.80 16.60
C VAL A 171 22.46 1.46 16.04
N VAL A 172 22.27 1.58 14.73
CA VAL A 172 21.02 1.18 14.08
C VAL A 172 20.78 -0.33 14.22
N ASN A 173 21.80 -1.15 13.98
CA ASN A 173 21.69 -2.60 14.16
C ASN A 173 21.37 -2.96 15.61
N GLN A 174 22.08 -2.38 16.58
CA GLN A 174 21.82 -2.60 18.00
C GLN A 174 20.36 -2.25 18.37
N MET A 175 19.87 -1.09 17.92
CA MET A 175 18.48 -0.70 18.16
C MET A 175 17.47 -1.71 17.59
N LEU A 176 17.72 -2.25 16.39
CA LEU A 176 16.85 -3.24 15.77
C LEU A 176 16.99 -4.62 16.42
N ASP A 177 18.18 -4.97 16.92
CA ASP A 177 18.38 -6.18 17.72
C ASP A 177 17.60 -6.07 19.04
N GLU A 178 17.68 -4.95 19.76
CA GLU A 178 16.86 -4.67 20.94
C GLU A 178 15.36 -4.85 20.62
N ALA A 179 14.88 -4.23 19.54
CA ALA A 179 13.48 -4.33 19.14
C ALA A 179 13.04 -5.76 18.80
N ASN A 180 13.91 -6.56 18.16
CA ASN A 180 13.65 -7.96 17.82
C ASN A 180 13.54 -8.86 19.07
N HIS A 181 14.03 -8.40 20.23
CA HIS A 181 13.94 -9.10 21.51
C HIS A 181 12.79 -8.60 22.40
N TYR A 182 12.07 -7.54 22.02
CA TYR A 182 10.96 -7.00 22.83
C TYR A 182 9.80 -7.97 23.01
N HIS A 183 9.56 -8.85 22.02
CA HIS A 183 8.46 -9.79 22.09
C HIS A 183 8.82 -11.12 21.39
N PRO A 184 8.59 -12.29 22.02
CA PRO A 184 9.01 -13.58 21.48
C PRO A 184 8.39 -13.92 20.11
N ASN A 185 7.15 -13.48 19.87
CA ASN A 185 6.40 -13.76 18.64
C ASN A 185 6.64 -12.75 17.52
N ILE A 186 7.48 -11.72 17.74
CA ILE A 186 7.82 -10.73 16.72
C ILE A 186 9.22 -11.05 16.22
N LYS A 187 9.34 -11.17 14.90
CA LYS A 187 10.63 -11.36 14.22
C LYS A 187 10.76 -10.35 13.10
N LEU A 188 11.94 -9.75 13.02
CA LEU A 188 12.26 -8.69 12.07
C LEU A 188 13.17 -9.22 10.97
N VAL A 189 12.85 -8.92 9.73
CA VAL A 189 13.77 -9.06 8.58
C VAL A 189 14.13 -7.66 8.13
N ARG A 190 15.40 -7.27 8.27
CA ARG A 190 15.86 -5.88 8.07
C ARG A 190 16.75 -5.71 6.84
N GLN A 191 16.62 -4.55 6.21
CA GLN A 191 17.52 -4.03 5.18
C GLN A 191 17.94 -2.61 5.56
N ILE A 192 19.24 -2.36 5.58
CA ILE A 192 19.81 -1.05 5.92
C ILE A 192 20.80 -0.67 4.83
N GLY A 193 20.73 0.57 4.35
CA GLY A 193 21.67 1.03 3.34
C GLY A 193 21.45 2.47 2.92
N LYS A 194 22.12 2.85 1.82
CA LYS A 194 21.89 4.13 1.14
C LYS A 194 20.76 4.05 0.13
N SER A 195 20.41 2.84 -0.30
CA SER A 195 19.29 2.58 -1.17
C SER A 195 18.59 1.30 -0.74
N LEU A 196 17.27 1.31 -0.84
CA LEU A 196 16.43 0.13 -0.60
C LEU A 196 15.04 0.32 -1.21
N PRO A 197 14.35 -0.78 -1.52
CA PRO A 197 12.93 -0.76 -1.82
C PRO A 197 12.07 -0.63 -0.56
N PHE A 198 10.97 0.10 -0.67
CA PHE A 198 9.87 0.09 0.29
C PHE A 198 8.54 0.21 -0.45
N LEU A 199 7.63 -0.74 -0.23
CA LEU A 199 6.42 -0.92 -1.04
C LEU A 199 6.78 -1.05 -2.54
N ASP A 200 6.21 -0.18 -3.38
CA ASP A 200 6.45 -0.09 -4.82
C ASP A 200 7.37 1.09 -5.20
N VAL A 201 8.13 1.63 -4.22
CA VAL A 201 9.10 2.72 -4.41
C VAL A 201 10.51 2.22 -4.12
N PHE A 202 11.45 2.48 -5.01
CA PHE A 202 12.87 2.37 -4.72
C PHE A 202 13.38 3.73 -4.24
N VAL A 203 14.02 3.78 -3.07
CA VAL A 203 14.51 5.01 -2.46
C VAL A 203 16.03 4.96 -2.41
N GLU A 204 16.70 6.04 -2.77
CA GLU A 204 18.15 6.16 -2.74
C GLU A 204 18.57 7.54 -2.19
N ASN A 205 19.47 7.55 -1.23
CA ASN A 205 20.16 8.73 -0.76
C ASN A 205 21.44 8.96 -1.58
N LYS A 206 21.36 9.82 -2.60
CA LYS A 206 22.50 10.25 -3.42
C LYS A 206 23.21 11.42 -2.74
N ASN A 207 24.05 11.12 -1.75
CA ASN A 207 24.89 12.11 -1.07
C ASN A 207 24.10 13.32 -0.51
N GLY A 208 22.97 13.07 0.16
CA GLY A 208 22.12 14.12 0.73
C GLY A 208 21.00 14.58 -0.20
N ILE A 209 20.78 13.88 -1.31
CA ILE A 209 19.66 14.12 -2.23
C ILE A 209 18.87 12.81 -2.36
N ILE A 210 17.58 12.82 -2.00
CA ILE A 210 16.71 11.67 -2.23
C ILE A 210 16.40 11.54 -3.73
N ALA A 211 16.76 10.40 -4.30
CA ALA A 211 16.25 9.91 -5.57
C ALA A 211 15.23 8.80 -5.33
N THR A 212 14.20 8.76 -6.16
CA THR A 212 13.15 7.74 -6.10
C THR A 212 12.80 7.23 -7.49
N SER A 213 12.42 5.96 -7.59
CA SER A 213 11.91 5.35 -8.83
C SER A 213 10.87 4.29 -8.50
N VAL A 214 10.18 3.78 -9.51
CA VAL A 214 9.29 2.62 -9.34
C VAL A 214 10.15 1.40 -9.04
N TYR A 215 9.78 0.64 -8.01
CA TYR A 215 10.39 -0.65 -7.71
C TYR A 215 9.53 -1.78 -8.29
N HIS A 216 10.17 -2.71 -9.00
CA HIS A 216 9.55 -3.95 -9.45
C HIS A 216 10.21 -5.10 -8.70
N LYS A 217 9.41 -5.91 -7.99
CA LYS A 217 9.92 -7.10 -7.31
C LYS A 217 10.44 -8.08 -8.36
N GLU A 218 11.57 -8.72 -8.13
CA GLU A 218 12.18 -9.69 -9.07
C GLU A 218 11.23 -10.85 -9.42
N ALA A 219 10.42 -11.28 -8.44
CA ALA A 219 9.42 -12.33 -8.62
C ALA A 219 8.13 -11.83 -9.30
N ALA A 220 7.97 -10.53 -9.56
CA ALA A 220 6.77 -10.01 -10.21
C ALA A 220 6.79 -10.37 -11.69
N GLU A 221 5.90 -11.28 -12.08
CA GLU A 221 5.66 -11.53 -13.50
C GLU A 221 5.15 -10.27 -14.17
N THR A 222 5.54 -10.09 -15.42
CA THR A 222 5.24 -8.91 -16.24
C THR A 222 3.86 -9.03 -16.86
N TYR A 223 2.92 -9.57 -16.08
CA TYR A 223 1.58 -9.90 -16.48
C TYR A 223 0.63 -8.80 -16.05
N VAL A 224 -0.10 -8.27 -17.01
CA VAL A 224 -1.31 -7.47 -16.78
C VAL A 224 -2.46 -8.14 -17.53
N VAL A 225 -3.69 -7.75 -17.23
CA VAL A 225 -4.89 -8.29 -17.89
C VAL A 225 -4.70 -8.27 -19.42
N PRO A 226 -4.63 -9.43 -20.09
CA PRO A 226 -4.32 -9.49 -21.52
C PRO A 226 -5.37 -8.76 -22.33
N PHE A 227 -4.99 -8.04 -23.37
CA PHE A 227 -5.94 -7.18 -24.09
C PHE A 227 -7.09 -7.94 -24.78
N GLN A 228 -6.92 -9.24 -25.01
CA GLN A 228 -7.92 -10.13 -25.61
C GLN A 228 -8.94 -10.69 -24.61
N SER A 229 -8.73 -10.45 -23.31
CA SER A 229 -9.67 -10.88 -22.28
C SER A 229 -10.98 -10.08 -22.37
N ASP A 230 -12.08 -10.68 -21.90
CA ASP A 230 -13.42 -10.10 -21.97
C ASP A 230 -13.67 -9.08 -20.85
N HIS A 231 -12.79 -8.08 -20.76
CA HIS A 231 -12.95 -6.96 -19.83
C HIS A 231 -13.43 -5.71 -20.57
N PRO A 232 -14.23 -4.84 -19.92
CA PRO A 232 -14.61 -3.55 -20.47
C PRO A 232 -13.39 -2.70 -20.86
N ARG A 233 -13.50 -1.93 -21.96
CA ARG A 233 -12.41 -1.07 -22.49
C ARG A 233 -11.78 -0.12 -21.47
N HIS A 234 -12.59 0.39 -20.53
CA HIS A 234 -12.09 1.30 -19.49
C HIS A 234 -11.11 0.61 -18.54
N THR A 235 -11.19 -0.71 -18.34
CA THR A 235 -10.25 -1.49 -17.51
C THR A 235 -8.83 -1.42 -18.08
N PHE A 236 -8.70 -1.67 -19.38
CA PHE A 236 -7.42 -1.61 -20.09
C PHE A 236 -6.82 -0.20 -20.06
N LYS A 237 -7.67 0.82 -20.22
CA LYS A 237 -7.25 2.22 -20.09
C LYS A 237 -6.75 2.52 -18.67
N ASN A 238 -7.51 2.11 -17.65
CA ASN A 238 -7.17 2.35 -16.25
C ASN A 238 -5.86 1.67 -15.83
N ILE A 239 -5.55 0.48 -16.37
CA ILE A 239 -4.25 -0.17 -16.14
C ILE A 239 -3.10 0.73 -16.60
N ILE A 240 -3.21 1.28 -17.82
CA ILE A 240 -2.19 2.18 -18.38
C ILE A 240 -2.14 3.48 -17.59
N ASP A 241 -3.28 4.13 -17.35
CA ASP A 241 -3.36 5.41 -16.63
C ASP A 241 -2.80 5.28 -15.19
N THR A 242 -3.09 4.18 -14.49
CA THR A 242 -2.58 3.92 -13.14
C THR A 242 -1.08 3.69 -13.15
N ALA A 243 -0.57 2.87 -14.08
CA ALA A 243 0.86 2.61 -14.22
C ALA A 243 1.64 3.90 -14.53
N LEU A 244 1.12 4.74 -15.41
CA LEU A 244 1.75 6.03 -15.74
C LEU A 244 1.64 7.06 -14.62
N THR A 245 0.51 7.10 -13.93
CA THR A 245 0.34 7.95 -12.75
C THR A 245 1.36 7.57 -11.67
N ARG A 246 1.56 6.27 -11.42
CA ARG A 246 2.59 5.75 -10.52
C ARG A 246 4.00 6.13 -10.99
N ALA A 247 4.32 5.87 -12.25
CA ALA A 247 5.62 6.19 -12.84
C ALA A 247 5.99 7.67 -12.66
N VAL A 248 5.05 8.58 -12.93
CA VAL A 248 5.24 10.03 -12.75
C VAL A 248 5.44 10.39 -11.28
N ARG A 249 4.60 9.85 -10.38
CA ARG A 249 4.68 10.17 -8.95
C ARG A 249 6.00 9.70 -8.34
N TYR A 250 6.44 8.50 -8.68
CA TYR A 250 7.57 7.85 -8.00
C TYR A 250 8.92 8.22 -8.57
N SER A 251 9.02 8.44 -9.87
CA SER A 251 10.29 8.82 -10.49
C SER A 251 10.69 10.22 -10.04
N SER A 252 11.87 10.40 -9.45
CA SER A 252 12.36 11.72 -9.03
C SER A 252 13.01 12.49 -10.18
N THR A 253 13.36 11.81 -11.27
CA THR A 253 14.01 12.41 -12.44
C THR A 253 13.26 12.04 -13.72
N LEU A 254 13.42 12.89 -14.75
CA LEU A 254 12.86 12.60 -16.06
C LEU A 254 13.45 11.31 -16.67
N GLN A 255 14.73 11.02 -16.40
CA GLN A 255 15.39 9.80 -16.88
C GLN A 255 14.75 8.53 -16.30
N THR A 256 14.56 8.48 -14.99
CA THR A 256 13.93 7.34 -14.31
C THR A 256 12.48 7.16 -14.75
N PHE A 257 11.75 8.25 -14.95
CA PHE A 257 10.41 8.22 -15.54
C PHE A 257 10.41 7.64 -16.97
N ASN A 258 11.36 8.07 -17.81
CA ASN A 258 11.45 7.58 -19.18
C ASN A 258 11.81 6.09 -19.27
N GLN A 259 12.64 5.60 -18.34
CA GLN A 259 12.94 4.17 -18.20
C GLN A 259 11.67 3.40 -17.82
N GLU A 260 10.97 3.83 -16.78
CA GLU A 260 9.71 3.20 -16.35
C GLU A 260 8.62 3.24 -17.44
N ARG A 261 8.51 4.37 -18.15
CA ARG A 261 7.62 4.50 -19.30
C ARG A 261 7.91 3.45 -20.38
N ARG A 262 9.20 3.20 -20.68
CA ARG A 262 9.60 2.18 -21.67
C ARG A 262 9.25 0.79 -21.16
N TYR A 263 9.51 0.51 -19.89
CA TYR A 263 9.10 -0.74 -19.23
C TYR A 263 7.59 -0.97 -19.37
N ILE A 264 6.75 0.01 -18.98
CA ILE A 264 5.29 -0.07 -19.10
C ILE A 264 4.87 -0.32 -20.55
N LYS A 265 5.45 0.39 -21.52
CA LYS A 265 5.13 0.20 -22.93
C LYS A 265 5.43 -1.24 -23.38
N LEU A 266 6.59 -1.78 -23.02
CA LEU A 266 6.98 -3.13 -23.39
C LEU A 266 6.10 -4.19 -22.70
N MET A 267 5.75 -3.97 -21.43
CA MET A 267 4.85 -4.84 -20.67
C MET A 267 3.46 -4.88 -21.31
N LEU A 268 2.92 -3.75 -21.77
CA LEU A 268 1.63 -3.71 -22.45
C LEU A 268 1.67 -4.45 -23.80
N LEU A 269 2.73 -4.27 -24.58
CA LEU A 269 2.92 -4.98 -25.85
C LEU A 269 3.03 -6.50 -25.63
N TYR A 270 3.77 -6.90 -24.59
CA TYR A 270 3.89 -8.29 -24.15
C TYR A 270 2.52 -8.91 -23.83
N ASN A 271 1.64 -8.14 -23.18
CA ASN A 271 0.26 -8.55 -22.86
C ASN A 271 -0.75 -8.31 -24.00
N GLY A 272 -0.27 -8.08 -25.23
CA GLY A 272 -1.08 -8.04 -26.44
C GLY A 272 -1.85 -6.73 -26.69
N TYR A 273 -1.52 -5.64 -25.99
CA TYR A 273 -2.17 -4.35 -26.19
C TYR A 273 -1.79 -3.74 -27.56
N PRO A 274 -2.75 -3.26 -28.37
CA PRO A 274 -2.45 -2.68 -29.68
C PRO A 274 -1.59 -1.41 -29.57
N PRO A 275 -0.54 -1.24 -30.39
CA PRO A 275 0.33 -0.07 -30.36
C PRO A 275 -0.40 1.27 -30.50
N ARG A 276 -1.44 1.33 -31.34
CA ARG A 276 -2.28 2.53 -31.52
C ARG A 276 -3.04 2.90 -30.24
N PHE A 277 -3.56 1.90 -29.52
CA PHE A 277 -4.28 2.11 -28.26
C PHE A 277 -3.34 2.62 -27.17
N ILE A 278 -2.16 1.99 -27.06
CA ILE A 278 -1.08 2.43 -26.16
C ILE A 278 -0.72 3.89 -26.47
N TYR A 279 -0.37 4.20 -27.73
CA TYR A 279 0.06 5.54 -28.14
C TYR A 279 -1.00 6.62 -27.82
N ALA A 280 -2.27 6.35 -28.10
CA ALA A 280 -3.36 7.29 -27.84
C ALA A 280 -3.46 7.66 -26.34
N ILE A 281 -3.35 6.67 -25.45
CA ILE A 281 -3.43 6.90 -24.00
C ILE A 281 -2.18 7.60 -23.49
N PHE A 282 -0.99 7.18 -23.92
CA PHE A 282 0.27 7.85 -23.57
C PHE A 282 0.27 9.34 -23.97
N LYS A 283 -0.19 9.63 -25.20
CA LYS A 283 -0.31 11.00 -25.70
C LYS A 283 -1.29 11.82 -24.86
N ALA A 284 -2.46 11.26 -24.57
CA ALA A 284 -3.46 11.92 -23.73
C ALA A 284 -2.96 12.16 -22.30
N PHE A 285 -2.28 11.19 -21.70
CA PHE A 285 -1.77 11.28 -20.33
C PHE A 285 -0.73 12.38 -20.15
N LEU A 286 0.20 12.51 -21.11
CA LEU A 286 1.27 13.51 -21.06
C LEU A 286 0.79 14.91 -21.45
N GLY A 287 -0.46 15.07 -21.92
CA GLY A 287 -0.99 16.35 -22.37
C GLY A 287 -0.20 16.97 -23.54
N ILE A 288 0.58 16.18 -24.27
CA ILE A 288 1.49 16.68 -25.30
C ILE A 288 0.68 17.03 -26.55
N HIS A 289 0.50 18.32 -26.80
CA HIS A 289 0.47 18.86 -28.15
C HIS A 289 1.94 18.92 -28.63
N MET A 290 2.31 18.16 -29.66
CA MET A 290 3.66 18.18 -30.23
C MET A 290 3.77 19.32 -31.26
N PRO A 291 4.40 20.48 -30.97
CA PRO A 291 4.99 21.29 -32.02
C PRO A 291 6.24 20.55 -32.56
N SER A 292 6.50 20.66 -33.85
CA SER A 292 7.62 20.01 -34.54
C SER A 292 8.96 20.27 -33.82
N LEU A 293 9.65 19.22 -33.41
CA LEU A 293 10.94 19.32 -32.70
C LEU A 293 11.99 20.02 -33.58
N SER A 294 12.49 21.17 -33.11
CA SER A 294 13.73 21.76 -33.61
C SER A 294 14.57 22.32 -32.43
N SER A 295 15.85 21.92 -32.39
CA SER A 295 16.94 22.28 -31.46
C SER A 295 17.04 21.54 -30.11
N THR A 296 18.26 21.09 -29.78
CA THR A 296 18.56 19.82 -29.10
C THR A 296 18.88 19.90 -27.60
N VAL A 297 18.86 21.09 -26.97
CA VAL A 297 19.12 21.24 -25.51
C VAL A 297 18.03 22.06 -24.83
N MET A 298 17.62 23.17 -25.43
CA MET A 298 16.51 23.99 -24.91
C MET A 298 15.20 23.19 -24.86
N SER A 299 14.94 22.34 -25.86
CA SER A 299 13.79 21.42 -25.86
C SER A 299 13.83 20.40 -24.71
N TRP A 300 15.01 19.93 -24.32
CA TRP A 300 15.18 18.99 -23.21
C TRP A 300 14.92 19.65 -21.85
N ILE A 301 15.46 20.84 -21.63
CA ILE A 301 15.23 21.61 -20.40
C ILE A 301 13.74 21.95 -20.25
N GLU A 302 13.09 22.32 -21.35
CA GLU A 302 11.66 22.62 -21.35
C GLU A 302 10.82 21.36 -21.05
N TYR A 303 11.18 20.22 -21.64
CA TYR A 303 10.53 18.93 -21.38
C TYR A 303 10.72 18.48 -19.92
N GLU A 304 11.89 18.70 -19.36
CA GLU A 304 12.18 18.42 -17.94
C GLU A 304 11.34 19.31 -17.01
N LYS A 305 11.24 20.61 -17.29
CA LYS A 305 10.36 21.53 -16.54
C LYS A 305 8.90 21.08 -16.61
N GLN A 306 8.39 20.75 -17.79
CA GLN A 306 7.03 20.26 -17.98
C GLN A 306 6.79 18.97 -17.18
N TYR A 307 7.73 18.04 -17.21
CA TYR A 307 7.67 16.82 -16.41
C TYR A 307 7.56 17.12 -14.92
N PHE A 308 8.39 18.00 -14.37
CA PHE A 308 8.35 18.36 -12.95
C PHE A 308 7.05 19.06 -12.55
N GLN A 309 6.44 19.86 -13.42
CA GLN A 309 5.11 20.45 -13.20
C GLN A 309 4.03 19.36 -13.11
N ILE A 310 4.01 18.42 -14.05
CA ILE A 310 3.07 17.28 -14.03
C ILE A 310 3.30 16.45 -12.77
N ARG A 311 4.55 16.10 -12.45
CA ARG A 311 4.88 15.34 -11.24
C ARG A 311 4.39 16.02 -9.97
N THR A 312 4.69 17.31 -9.82
CA THR A 312 4.29 18.09 -8.64
C THR A 312 2.77 18.15 -8.50
N SER A 313 2.04 18.34 -9.59
CA SER A 313 0.57 18.34 -9.55
C SER A 313 0.01 16.96 -9.18
N ARG A 314 0.55 15.87 -9.76
CA ARG A 314 0.11 14.49 -9.47
C ARG A 314 0.47 14.03 -8.07
N LEU A 315 1.60 14.45 -7.51
CA LEU A 315 1.99 14.18 -6.13
C LEU A 315 1.07 14.87 -5.13
N LYS A 316 0.52 16.06 -5.45
CA LYS A 316 -0.42 16.76 -4.55
C LYS A 316 -1.83 16.15 -4.55
N GLN A 317 -2.21 15.45 -5.62
CA GLN A 317 -3.51 14.78 -5.70
C GLN A 317 -3.56 13.61 -4.70
N PRO A 318 -4.62 13.49 -3.88
CA PRO A 318 -4.74 12.38 -2.95
C PRO A 318 -4.91 11.06 -3.71
N THR A 319 -4.40 9.98 -3.13
CA THR A 319 -4.65 8.63 -3.63
C THR A 319 -6.01 8.12 -3.15
N SER A 320 -6.51 7.04 -3.76
CA SER A 320 -7.77 6.43 -3.32
C SER A 320 -7.69 5.91 -1.89
N ASP A 321 -6.52 5.44 -1.44
CA ASP A 321 -6.36 4.95 -0.08
C ASP A 321 -6.24 6.09 0.93
N GLU A 322 -5.63 7.22 0.55
CA GLU A 322 -5.67 8.45 1.34
C GLU A 322 -7.11 8.96 1.51
N GLN A 323 -7.89 9.01 0.43
CA GLN A 323 -9.30 9.40 0.48
C GLN A 323 -10.11 8.46 1.39
N ARG A 324 -9.92 7.14 1.27
CA ARG A 324 -10.57 6.16 2.15
C ARG A 324 -10.19 6.35 3.62
N SER A 325 -8.91 6.60 3.90
CA SER A 325 -8.43 6.84 5.26
C SER A 325 -9.02 8.13 5.84
N GLN A 326 -9.08 9.20 5.05
CA GLN A 326 -9.69 10.47 5.46
C GLN A 326 -11.18 10.32 5.75
N ASN A 327 -11.91 9.63 4.86
CA ASN A 327 -13.34 9.38 5.04
C ASN A 327 -13.65 8.55 6.29
N ARG A 328 -12.79 7.59 6.66
CA ARG A 328 -12.96 6.83 7.92
C ARG A 328 -12.79 7.72 9.15
N ILE A 329 -11.82 8.64 9.12
CA ILE A 329 -11.58 9.54 10.25
C ILE A 329 -12.73 10.56 10.38
N SER A 330 -13.26 11.09 9.27
CA SER A 330 -14.36 12.06 9.31
C SER A 330 -15.68 11.46 9.81
N THR A 331 -15.97 10.19 9.53
CA THR A 331 -17.16 9.54 10.10
C THR A 331 -17.19 9.52 11.63
N ILE A 332 -16.04 9.64 12.31
CA ILE A 332 -15.98 9.74 13.78
C ILE A 332 -16.38 11.14 14.26
N THR A 333 -15.97 12.19 13.54
CA THR A 333 -16.23 13.59 13.92
C THR A 333 -17.70 13.95 13.71
N ASP A 334 -18.34 13.35 12.71
CA ASP A 334 -19.75 13.60 12.41
C ASP A 334 -20.66 12.85 13.39
N GLU A 335 -20.30 11.62 13.81
CA GLU A 335 -21.04 10.87 14.83
C GLU A 335 -20.94 11.47 16.25
N SER A 336 -19.96 12.35 16.52
CA SER A 336 -19.96 13.16 17.76
C SER A 336 -20.92 14.36 17.72
N THR A 337 -21.61 14.59 16.59
CA THR A 337 -22.49 15.75 16.39
C THR A 337 -23.91 15.43 15.92
N GLU A 338 -24.26 14.17 15.64
CA GLU A 338 -25.62 13.83 15.20
C GLU A 338 -26.19 12.59 15.90
N GLU A 339 -26.90 12.82 17.01
CA GLU A 339 -28.10 12.03 17.32
C GLU A 339 -29.24 12.54 16.41
N GLN A 340 -29.55 11.81 15.33
CA GLN A 340 -30.87 11.56 14.74
C GLN A 340 -30.79 11.27 13.24
N GLY A 341 -31.44 10.19 12.78
CA GLY A 341 -31.81 10.02 11.37
C GLY A 341 -31.37 8.69 10.75
N LYS A 342 -32.10 7.60 11.05
CA LYS A 342 -32.03 6.34 10.30
C LYS A 342 -32.74 6.46 8.95
N ASP A 343 -32.45 5.47 8.10
CA ASP A 343 -33.12 5.06 6.86
C ASP A 343 -32.74 5.78 5.56
N LYS A 344 -31.86 5.12 4.79
CA LYS A 344 -31.96 4.91 3.32
C LYS A 344 -30.68 4.23 2.77
N LEU A 345 -30.48 2.92 3.00
CA LEU A 345 -29.37 2.19 2.36
C LEU A 345 -29.68 0.76 1.91
N THR A 346 -30.92 0.29 2.07
CA THR A 346 -31.30 -1.10 1.81
C THR A 346 -31.89 -1.36 0.42
N ALA A 347 -32.25 -0.33 -0.37
CA ALA A 347 -32.90 -0.53 -1.67
C ALA A 347 -31.93 -0.77 -2.85
N ASN A 348 -30.66 -0.34 -2.75
CA ASN A 348 -29.73 -0.32 -3.89
C ASN A 348 -28.84 -1.57 -4.03
N LYS A 349 -28.89 -2.51 -3.09
CA LYS A 349 -28.11 -3.76 -3.16
C LYS A 349 -28.83 -4.91 -3.85
N GLN A 350 -30.15 -4.98 -3.78
CA GLN A 350 -30.94 -6.04 -4.41
C GLN A 350 -30.85 -6.00 -5.95
N GLN A 351 -30.86 -4.81 -6.57
CA GLN A 351 -30.86 -4.66 -8.03
C GLN A 351 -29.55 -5.05 -8.74
N LYS A 352 -28.41 -5.11 -8.02
CA LYS A 352 -27.11 -5.49 -8.61
C LYS A 352 -26.86 -7.01 -8.59
N GLN A 353 -27.53 -7.74 -7.72
CA GLN A 353 -27.33 -9.18 -7.56
C GLN A 353 -27.97 -9.99 -8.70
N ASP A 354 -29.13 -9.55 -9.21
CA ASP A 354 -29.90 -10.29 -10.23
C ASP A 354 -29.29 -10.26 -11.64
N LYS A 355 -28.32 -9.38 -11.91
CA LYS A 355 -27.71 -9.24 -13.24
C LYS A 355 -26.57 -10.24 -13.53
N TRP A 356 -26.10 -10.96 -12.52
CA TRP A 356 -24.94 -11.88 -12.65
C TRP A 356 -25.32 -13.33 -12.95
N ASN A 357 -26.59 -13.73 -12.81
CA ASN A 357 -27.00 -15.13 -12.91
C ASN A 357 -27.33 -15.64 -14.33
N LYS A 358 -26.93 -14.93 -15.39
CA LYS A 358 -27.19 -15.36 -16.79
C LYS A 358 -26.05 -15.06 -17.77
N CYS A 359 -24.82 -15.47 -17.45
CA CYS A 359 -23.78 -15.52 -18.46
C CYS A 359 -23.01 -16.84 -18.40
N LEU A 360 -23.31 -17.72 -19.35
CA LEU A 360 -22.50 -18.90 -19.66
C LEU A 360 -21.28 -18.40 -20.44
N ILE A 361 -20.10 -18.40 -19.81
CA ILE A 361 -18.85 -17.99 -20.45
C ILE A 361 -18.29 -19.19 -21.21
N ILE A 362 -18.40 -19.17 -22.54
CA ILE A 362 -17.75 -20.12 -23.43
C ILE A 362 -16.39 -19.55 -23.81
N HIS A 363 -15.31 -20.23 -23.40
CA HIS A 363 -13.95 -19.91 -23.84
C HIS A 363 -13.75 -20.39 -25.28
N TYR A 364 -13.51 -19.47 -26.21
CA TYR A 364 -13.01 -19.77 -27.54
C TYR A 364 -11.58 -19.24 -27.67
N THR A 365 -10.59 -20.11 -27.70
CA THR A 365 -9.19 -19.76 -28.00
C THR A 365 -8.99 -19.83 -29.51
N HIS A 366 -8.92 -18.68 -30.18
CA HIS A 366 -8.45 -18.58 -31.56
C HIS A 366 -7.12 -17.83 -31.57
N GLU A 367 -6.01 -18.53 -31.29
CA GLU A 367 -4.65 -17.98 -31.34
C GLU A 367 -3.90 -18.51 -32.56
N GLN A 368 -3.89 -17.76 -33.67
CA GLN A 368 -2.91 -18.01 -34.75
C GLN A 368 -2.27 -16.74 -35.32
N ARG A 369 -2.86 -15.54 -35.17
CA ARG A 369 -2.40 -14.34 -35.90
C ARG A 369 -1.24 -13.55 -35.28
N LEU A 370 -0.82 -13.80 -34.04
CA LEU A 370 0.20 -12.98 -33.33
C LEU A 370 1.32 -13.80 -32.64
N ALA A 371 1.42 -15.10 -32.91
CA ALA A 371 2.33 -15.99 -32.18
C ALA A 371 3.83 -15.71 -32.44
N SER A 372 4.20 -15.18 -33.60
CA SER A 372 5.59 -14.76 -33.89
C SER A 372 5.92 -13.44 -33.19
N TYR A 373 5.04 -12.45 -33.29
CA TYR A 373 5.21 -11.13 -32.65
C TYR A 373 5.31 -11.23 -31.11
N LYS A 374 4.47 -12.07 -30.48
CA LYS A 374 4.59 -12.34 -29.05
C LYS A 374 5.97 -12.93 -28.72
N ARG A 375 6.42 -13.96 -29.45
CA ARG A 375 7.75 -14.61 -29.24
C ARG A 375 8.92 -13.64 -29.35
N ASP A 376 8.93 -12.76 -30.35
CA ASP A 376 9.99 -11.76 -30.50
C ASP A 376 10.02 -10.74 -29.36
N ILE A 377 8.85 -10.38 -28.82
CA ILE A 377 8.75 -9.52 -27.64
C ILE A 377 9.20 -10.28 -26.38
N HIS A 378 8.85 -11.56 -26.23
CA HIS A 378 9.34 -12.40 -25.12
C HIS A 378 10.87 -12.41 -25.10
N GLN A 379 11.53 -12.67 -26.23
CA GLN A 379 13.00 -12.69 -26.32
C GLN A 379 13.64 -11.32 -26.03
N ARG A 380 13.05 -10.22 -26.55
CA ARG A 380 13.55 -8.87 -26.27
C ARG A 380 13.33 -8.46 -24.82
N TRP A 381 12.26 -8.93 -24.18
CA TRP A 381 12.00 -8.67 -22.77
C TRP A 381 13.08 -9.30 -21.90
N ASP A 382 13.32 -10.61 -22.10
CA ASP A 382 14.31 -11.36 -21.33
C ASP A 382 15.72 -10.79 -21.53
N GLY A 383 16.07 -10.25 -22.70
CA GLY A 383 17.38 -9.63 -22.92
C GLY A 383 17.56 -8.20 -22.39
N ILE A 384 16.48 -7.52 -21.95
CA ILE A 384 16.54 -6.12 -21.48
C ILE A 384 16.33 -6.01 -19.97
N PHE A 385 15.51 -6.88 -19.37
CA PHE A 385 15.03 -6.71 -17.99
C PHE A 385 15.18 -7.94 -17.09
N LYS A 386 15.63 -9.08 -17.61
CA LYS A 386 16.16 -10.19 -16.81
C LYS A 386 17.67 -10.27 -17.03
#